data_AF-A0A317P562-F1
#
_entry.id   AF-A0A317P562-F1
#
_cell.length_a   1.000
_cell.length_b   1.000
_cell.length_c   1.000
_cell.angle_alpha   90.00
_cell.angle_beta   90.00
_cell.angle_gamma   90.00
#
_symmetry.space_group_name_H-M   'P 1'
#
loop_
_entity.id
_entity.type
_entity.pdbx_description
1 polymer ?
#
loop_
_entity_poly.entity_id
_entity_poly.type
_entity_poly.pdbx_seq_one_letter_code
_entity_poly.pdbx_strand_id
1 'polypeptide(L)'
;MSHSLNAFSRRLGHAFRDPALLELAMTHRSVGGQNNERLEFLGDSIVNFVIAEALFRRFPDAREGQLSRLRARLVKGQTLAELAREMGFGEHLRLGSGEMKSGGHRRESILADAVEAVIGAIYLDAGMEAVRARVLSWYAPRLESTSLQDTQKDPKTRLQEFLQSRQVPLPRYEVVNVEGEAHAQTFTVECHVEMLEQHTTGEGASRRHAEQQAAEKALALLEPVRANAPGARP
;
A
#
# COMPACT_ATOMS: atom_id res chain seq x y z
N MET A 1 -1.20 -8.67 -33.55
CA MET A 1 -0.31 -8.04 -32.57
C MET A 1 0.79 -7.25 -33.26
N SER A 2 0.93 -5.96 -32.93
CA SER A 2 2.04 -5.14 -33.42
C SER A 2 3.39 -5.64 -32.87
N HIS A 3 4.50 -5.42 -33.57
CA HIS A 3 5.85 -5.79 -33.08
C HIS A 3 6.17 -5.23 -31.68
N SER A 4 5.57 -4.10 -31.31
CA SER A 4 5.73 -3.43 -30.02
C SER A 4 5.13 -4.25 -28.85
N LEU A 5 3.94 -4.83 -29.02
CA LEU A 5 3.27 -5.62 -27.98
C LEU A 5 3.90 -7.00 -27.76
N ASN A 6 4.52 -7.58 -28.79
CA ASN A 6 5.30 -8.80 -28.64
C ASN A 6 6.54 -8.60 -27.76
N ALA A 7 7.23 -7.46 -27.92
CA ALA A 7 8.35 -7.11 -27.06
C ALA A 7 7.90 -6.86 -25.61
N PHE A 8 6.76 -6.20 -25.44
CA PHE A 8 6.17 -5.95 -24.12
C PHE A 8 5.75 -7.25 -23.41
N SER A 9 5.11 -8.20 -24.12
CA SER A 9 4.75 -9.52 -23.60
C SER A 9 5.94 -10.26 -22.98
N ARG A 10 7.12 -10.18 -23.62
CA ARG A 10 8.35 -10.77 -23.08
C ARG A 10 8.80 -10.11 -21.78
N ARG A 11 8.64 -8.80 -21.65
CA ARG A 11 8.98 -8.07 -20.42
C ARG A 11 8.01 -8.39 -19.27
N LEU A 12 6.73 -8.58 -19.58
CA LEU A 12 5.75 -9.12 -18.64
C LEU A 12 6.07 -10.57 -18.22
N GLY A 13 6.87 -11.27 -19.02
CA GLY A 13 7.23 -12.66 -18.84
C GLY A 13 6.06 -13.61 -19.10
N HIS A 14 5.07 -13.18 -19.88
CA HIS A 14 3.91 -13.98 -20.28
C HIS A 14 3.72 -13.91 -21.80
N ALA A 15 3.67 -15.06 -22.46
CA ALA A 15 3.38 -15.16 -23.89
C ALA A 15 1.88 -15.42 -24.08
N PHE A 16 1.14 -14.38 -24.45
CA PHE A 16 -0.31 -14.47 -24.64
C PHE A 16 -0.68 -15.43 -25.77
N ARG A 17 -1.60 -16.36 -25.49
CA ARG A 17 -2.20 -17.25 -26.49
C ARG A 17 -3.21 -16.50 -27.35
N ASP A 18 -3.99 -15.62 -26.71
CA ASP A 18 -4.83 -14.63 -27.38
C ASP A 18 -4.22 -13.21 -27.28
N PRO A 19 -3.60 -12.72 -28.38
CA PRO A 19 -3.08 -11.37 -28.47
C PRO A 19 -4.10 -10.25 -28.18
N ALA A 20 -5.38 -10.50 -28.46
CA ALA A 20 -6.42 -9.50 -28.29
C ALA A 20 -6.63 -9.16 -26.81
N LEU A 21 -6.34 -10.08 -25.89
CA LEU A 21 -6.44 -9.83 -24.45
C LEU A 21 -5.43 -8.78 -23.98
N LEU A 22 -4.18 -8.86 -24.44
CA LEU A 22 -3.17 -7.84 -24.13
C LEU A 22 -3.50 -6.51 -24.80
N GLU A 23 -3.96 -6.55 -26.06
CA GLU A 23 -4.39 -5.34 -26.76
C GLU A 23 -5.54 -4.63 -26.03
N LEU A 24 -6.51 -5.40 -25.51
CA LEU A 24 -7.63 -4.89 -24.72
C LEU A 24 -7.17 -4.33 -23.37
N ALA A 25 -6.31 -5.05 -22.64
CA ALA A 25 -5.78 -4.62 -21.35
C ALA A 25 -5.01 -3.28 -21.44
N MET A 26 -4.34 -3.04 -22.57
CA MET A 26 -3.61 -1.81 -22.83
C MET A 26 -4.47 -0.69 -23.44
N THR A 27 -5.79 -0.89 -23.60
CA THR A 27 -6.71 0.08 -24.18
C THR A 27 -7.51 0.82 -23.11
N HIS A 28 -7.15 2.08 -22.87
CA HIS A 28 -7.84 2.93 -21.90
C HIS A 28 -9.22 3.38 -22.41
N ARG A 29 -10.16 3.60 -21.48
CA ARG A 29 -11.52 4.07 -21.76
C ARG A 29 -11.63 5.31 -22.65
N SER A 30 -10.62 6.17 -22.69
CA SER A 30 -10.61 7.37 -23.55
C SER A 30 -10.55 7.07 -25.06
N VAL A 31 -10.21 5.84 -25.44
CA VAL A 31 -10.33 5.39 -26.85
C VAL A 31 -11.79 5.18 -27.25
N GLY A 32 -12.68 4.92 -26.28
CA GLY A 32 -14.08 4.54 -26.52
C GLY A 32 -14.22 3.07 -26.95
N GLY A 33 -15.46 2.58 -26.96
CA GLY A 33 -15.77 1.20 -27.34
C GLY A 33 -15.31 0.18 -26.30
N GLN A 34 -14.64 -0.91 -26.73
CA GLN A 34 -14.08 -1.91 -25.84
C GLN A 34 -12.80 -1.38 -25.19
N ASN A 35 -12.74 -1.45 -23.87
CA ASN A 35 -11.66 -0.91 -23.05
C ASN A 35 -11.28 -1.90 -21.93
N ASN A 36 -10.28 -1.51 -21.15
CA ASN A 36 -9.70 -2.32 -20.10
C ASN A 36 -10.48 -2.37 -18.77
N GLU A 37 -11.54 -1.57 -18.56
CA GLU A 37 -12.21 -1.40 -17.24
C GLU A 37 -12.73 -2.74 -16.68
N ARG A 38 -13.21 -3.66 -17.54
CA ARG A 38 -13.66 -4.99 -17.09
C ARG A 38 -12.51 -5.92 -16.70
N LEU A 39 -11.36 -5.79 -17.37
CA LEU A 39 -10.16 -6.56 -17.05
C LEU A 39 -9.51 -6.01 -15.78
N GLU A 40 -9.48 -4.69 -15.62
CA GLU A 40 -9.05 -3.98 -14.41
C GLU A 40 -9.82 -4.48 -13.19
N PHE A 41 -11.16 -4.45 -13.24
CA PHE A 41 -12.02 -4.96 -12.17
C PHE A 41 -11.66 -6.40 -11.73
N LEU A 42 -11.43 -7.29 -12.70
CA LEU A 42 -11.04 -8.66 -12.42
C LEU A 42 -9.61 -8.75 -11.86
N GLY A 43 -8.70 -7.97 -12.43
CA GLY A 43 -7.29 -7.91 -12.07
C GLY A 43 -7.04 -7.40 -10.66
N ASP A 44 -7.77 -6.37 -10.22
CA ASP A 44 -7.73 -5.83 -8.85
C ASP A 44 -8.01 -6.94 -7.83
N SER A 45 -9.08 -7.72 -8.04
CA SER A 45 -9.42 -8.84 -7.16
C SER A 45 -8.31 -9.91 -7.12
N ILE A 46 -7.68 -10.19 -8.28
CA ILE A 46 -6.63 -11.20 -8.39
C ILE A 46 -5.33 -10.73 -7.70
N VAL A 47 -4.89 -9.49 -7.94
CA VAL A 47 -3.66 -8.98 -7.31
C VAL A 47 -3.83 -8.89 -5.79
N ASN A 48 -5.01 -8.47 -5.31
CA ASN A 48 -5.33 -8.49 -3.88
C ASN A 48 -5.24 -9.90 -3.30
N PHE A 49 -5.79 -10.90 -3.98
CA PHE A 49 -5.72 -12.29 -3.53
C PHE A 49 -4.28 -12.83 -3.49
N VAL A 50 -3.53 -12.68 -4.59
CA VAL A 50 -2.16 -13.23 -4.69
C VAL A 50 -1.25 -12.59 -3.64
N ILE A 51 -1.34 -11.27 -3.46
CA ILE A 51 -0.54 -10.57 -2.45
C ILE A 51 -0.98 -10.92 -1.04
N ALA A 52 -2.28 -11.05 -0.77
CA ALA A 52 -2.77 -11.53 0.54
C ALA A 52 -2.20 -12.91 0.88
N GLU A 53 -2.25 -13.85 -0.07
CA GLU A 53 -1.72 -15.21 0.13
C GLU A 53 -0.20 -15.19 0.35
N ALA A 54 0.54 -14.39 -0.42
CA ALA A 54 1.98 -14.26 -0.28
C ALA A 54 2.37 -13.76 1.12
N LEU A 55 1.67 -12.75 1.62
CA LEU A 55 1.89 -12.20 2.96
C LEU A 55 1.50 -13.19 4.06
N PHE A 56 0.36 -13.87 3.91
CA PHE A 56 -0.11 -14.89 4.85
C PHE A 56 0.92 -16.02 5.02
N ARG A 57 1.50 -16.50 3.92
CA ARG A 57 2.55 -17.54 3.95
C ARG A 57 3.88 -17.01 4.49
N ARG A 58 4.24 -15.76 4.17
CA ARG A 58 5.52 -15.16 4.56
C ARG A 58 5.57 -14.77 6.04
N PHE A 59 4.43 -14.40 6.63
CA PHE A 59 4.34 -13.94 8.02
C PHE A 59 3.30 -14.75 8.80
N PRO A 60 3.57 -16.02 9.14
CA PRO A 60 2.60 -16.91 9.79
C PRO A 60 2.11 -16.41 11.15
N ASP A 61 2.94 -15.66 11.87
CA ASP A 61 2.62 -15.13 13.21
C ASP A 61 2.02 -13.71 13.19
N ALA A 62 1.83 -13.13 12.00
CA ALA A 62 1.28 -11.77 11.89
C ALA A 62 -0.22 -11.73 12.18
N ARG A 63 -0.66 -10.68 12.87
CA ARG A 63 -2.08 -10.43 13.11
C ARG A 63 -2.77 -9.99 11.82
N GLU A 64 -4.05 -10.30 11.68
CA GLU A 64 -4.89 -9.93 10.54
C GLU A 64 -4.69 -8.45 10.13
N GLY A 65 -4.80 -7.51 11.08
CA GLY A 65 -4.67 -6.09 10.75
C GLY A 65 -3.29 -5.70 10.21
N GLN A 66 -2.22 -6.39 10.60
CA GLN A 66 -0.89 -6.16 10.03
C GLN A 66 -0.83 -6.62 8.58
N LEU A 67 -1.35 -7.82 8.30
CA LEU A 67 -1.44 -8.38 6.95
C LEU A 67 -2.29 -7.48 6.03
N SER A 68 -3.45 -7.03 6.52
CA SER A 68 -4.35 -6.12 5.78
C SER A 68 -3.67 -4.79 5.42
N ARG A 69 -2.87 -4.21 6.33
CA ARG A 69 -2.10 -2.99 6.05
C ARG A 69 -0.97 -3.22 5.05
N LEU A 70 -0.22 -4.32 5.18
CA LEU A 70 0.83 -4.67 4.21
C LEU A 70 0.25 -4.87 2.82
N ARG A 71 -0.86 -5.62 2.71
CA ARG A 71 -1.55 -5.84 1.44
C ARG A 71 -1.96 -4.51 0.83
N ALA A 72 -2.69 -3.67 1.58
CA ALA A 72 -3.13 -2.36 1.10
C ALA A 72 -1.97 -1.49 0.62
N ARG A 73 -0.82 -1.53 1.32
CA ARG A 73 0.39 -0.81 0.90
C ARG A 73 0.97 -1.34 -0.41
N LEU A 74 0.93 -2.64 -0.64
CA LEU A 74 1.51 -3.28 -1.83
C LEU A 74 0.60 -3.17 -3.06
N VAL A 75 -0.72 -3.12 -2.89
CA VAL A 75 -1.68 -3.07 -3.99
C VAL A 75 -2.29 -1.69 -4.22
N LYS A 76 -1.81 -0.65 -3.52
CA LYS A 76 -2.27 0.73 -3.78
C LYS A 76 -1.83 1.20 -5.17
N GLY A 77 -2.60 2.12 -5.75
CA GLY A 77 -2.35 2.71 -7.07
C GLY A 77 -0.91 3.21 -7.27
N GLN A 78 -0.32 3.88 -6.26
CA GLN A 78 1.06 4.33 -6.33
C GLN A 78 2.05 3.18 -6.61
N THR A 79 1.92 2.06 -5.89
CA THR A 79 2.82 0.92 -6.03
C THR A 79 2.61 0.20 -7.36
N LEU A 80 1.36 0.08 -7.81
CA LEU A 80 1.03 -0.46 -9.13
C LEU A 80 1.58 0.42 -10.26
N ALA A 81 1.49 1.74 -10.13
CA ALA A 81 2.04 2.67 -11.11
C ALA A 81 3.58 2.67 -11.13
N GLU A 82 4.24 2.48 -9.98
CA GLU A 82 5.69 2.26 -9.94
C GLU A 82 6.08 0.99 -10.71
N LEU A 83 5.38 -0.13 -10.47
CA LEU A 83 5.57 -1.37 -11.24
C LEU A 83 5.34 -1.14 -12.74
N ALA A 84 4.29 -0.40 -13.11
CA ALA A 84 3.98 -0.06 -14.48
C ALA A 84 5.12 0.73 -15.15
N ARG A 85 5.73 1.68 -14.44
CA ARG A 85 6.88 2.47 -14.92
C ARG A 85 8.12 1.62 -15.09
N GLU A 86 8.44 0.77 -14.11
CA GLU A 86 9.57 -0.16 -14.16
C GLU A 86 9.48 -1.11 -15.37
N MET A 87 8.26 -1.53 -15.71
CA MET A 87 8.00 -2.39 -16.87
C MET A 87 7.75 -1.61 -18.17
N GLY A 88 7.66 -0.28 -18.14
CA GLY A 88 7.45 0.54 -19.33
C GLY A 88 6.04 0.47 -19.95
N PHE A 89 5.00 0.27 -19.13
CA PHE A 89 3.60 0.21 -19.61
C PHE A 89 3.19 1.46 -20.40
N GLY A 90 3.66 2.64 -19.97
CA GLY A 90 3.28 3.92 -20.57
C GLY A 90 3.53 4.01 -22.08
N GLU A 91 4.57 3.36 -22.58
CA GLU A 91 4.95 3.37 -24.01
C GLU A 91 4.00 2.52 -24.89
N HIS A 92 3.26 1.61 -24.26
CA HIS A 92 2.41 0.63 -24.93
C HIS A 92 0.91 0.91 -24.73
N LEU A 93 0.55 1.90 -23.90
CA LEU A 93 -0.83 2.31 -23.67
C LEU A 93 -1.48 2.89 -24.92
N ARG A 94 -2.68 2.43 -25.22
CA ARG A 94 -3.55 2.99 -26.25
C ARG A 94 -4.51 3.97 -25.57
N LEU A 95 -4.28 5.25 -25.86
CA LEU A 95 -5.05 6.37 -25.31
C LEU A 95 -5.73 7.13 -26.43
N GLY A 96 -6.92 7.66 -26.16
CA GLY A 96 -7.57 8.65 -27.03
C GLY A 96 -6.68 9.88 -27.22
N SER A 97 -6.84 10.59 -28.34
CA SER A 97 -5.95 11.69 -28.73
C SER A 97 -5.83 12.81 -27.69
N GLY A 98 -6.94 13.16 -27.02
CA GLY A 98 -6.95 14.14 -25.93
C GLY A 98 -6.19 13.67 -24.69
N GLU A 99 -6.40 12.41 -24.29
CA GLU A 99 -5.74 11.80 -23.13
C GLU A 99 -4.24 11.62 -23.35
N MET A 100 -3.84 11.29 -24.58
CA MET A 100 -2.41 11.20 -24.93
C MET A 100 -1.73 12.57 -24.83
N LYS A 101 -2.38 13.63 -25.33
CA LYS A 101 -1.86 15.01 -25.30
C LYS A 101 -1.74 15.57 -23.89
N SER A 102 -2.67 15.21 -22.98
CA SER A 102 -2.62 15.63 -21.58
C SER A 102 -1.61 14.83 -20.73
N GLY A 103 -0.87 13.89 -21.34
CA GLY A 103 0.13 13.09 -20.65
C GLY A 103 -0.43 11.89 -19.88
N GLY A 104 -1.60 11.38 -20.26
CA GLY A 104 -2.25 10.26 -19.59
C GLY A 104 -1.38 9.00 -19.47
N HIS A 105 -0.45 8.77 -20.41
CA HIS A 105 0.47 7.63 -20.37
C HIS A 105 1.48 7.65 -19.21
N ARG A 106 1.55 8.77 -18.45
CA ARG A 106 2.36 8.92 -17.24
C ARG A 106 1.52 9.02 -15.97
N ARG A 107 0.19 9.11 -16.09
CA ARG A 107 -0.71 9.32 -14.95
C ARG A 107 -0.75 8.06 -14.10
N GLU A 108 -0.63 8.25 -12.79
CA GLU A 108 -0.57 7.16 -11.82
C GLU A 108 -1.78 6.23 -11.92
N SER A 109 -3.00 6.78 -11.95
CA SER A 109 -4.22 5.99 -12.06
C SER A 109 -4.23 5.11 -13.31
N ILE A 110 -4.03 5.71 -14.50
CA ILE A 110 -4.06 4.98 -15.78
C ILE A 110 -3.01 3.85 -15.83
N LEU A 111 -1.83 4.10 -15.25
CA LEU A 111 -0.78 3.10 -15.16
C LEU A 111 -1.14 1.95 -14.21
N ALA A 112 -1.74 2.26 -13.07
CA ALA A 112 -2.21 1.25 -12.12
C ALA A 112 -3.32 0.38 -12.73
N ASP A 113 -4.33 1.03 -13.32
CA ASP A 113 -5.47 0.37 -13.98
C ASP A 113 -4.99 -0.59 -15.09
N ALA A 114 -3.95 -0.20 -15.84
CA ALA A 114 -3.37 -1.03 -16.88
C ALA A 114 -2.63 -2.27 -16.33
N VAL A 115 -1.95 -2.14 -15.18
CA VAL A 115 -1.31 -3.30 -14.53
C VAL A 115 -2.38 -4.30 -14.09
N GLU A 116 -3.43 -3.82 -13.45
CA GLU A 116 -4.57 -4.66 -13.05
C GLU A 116 -5.22 -5.31 -14.27
N ALA A 117 -5.48 -4.55 -15.33
CA ALA A 117 -6.05 -5.09 -16.55
C ALA A 117 -5.17 -6.18 -17.20
N VAL A 118 -3.84 -6.02 -17.18
CA VAL A 118 -2.92 -7.06 -17.67
C VAL A 118 -2.96 -8.30 -16.78
N ILE A 119 -3.08 -8.16 -15.46
CA ILE A 119 -3.28 -9.29 -14.53
C ILE A 119 -4.57 -10.03 -14.87
N GLY A 120 -5.68 -9.31 -15.07
CA GLY A 120 -6.95 -9.87 -15.52
C GLY A 120 -6.84 -10.59 -16.86
N ALA A 121 -6.10 -10.01 -17.82
CA ALA A 121 -5.86 -10.61 -19.12
C ALA A 121 -5.03 -11.91 -19.04
N ILE A 122 -3.97 -11.95 -18.24
CA ILE A 122 -3.16 -13.16 -18.03
C ILE A 122 -4.00 -14.27 -17.41
N TYR A 123 -4.88 -13.94 -16.46
CA TYR A 123 -5.78 -14.90 -15.86
C TYR A 123 -6.75 -15.50 -16.88
N LEU A 124 -7.38 -14.68 -17.72
CA LEU A 124 -8.26 -15.20 -18.79
C LEU A 124 -7.48 -16.00 -19.84
N ASP A 125 -6.24 -15.59 -20.12
CA ASP A 125 -5.40 -16.24 -21.11
C ASP A 125 -4.79 -17.55 -20.61
N ALA A 126 -4.49 -17.73 -19.32
CA ALA A 126 -3.68 -18.87 -18.85
C ALA A 126 -4.01 -19.38 -17.43
N GLY A 127 -4.98 -18.78 -16.73
CA GLY A 127 -5.48 -19.24 -15.44
C GLY A 127 -4.67 -18.78 -14.22
N MET A 128 -5.11 -19.22 -13.04
CA MET A 128 -4.66 -18.70 -11.74
C MET A 128 -3.17 -18.95 -11.46
N GLU A 129 -2.64 -20.12 -11.83
CA GLU A 129 -1.24 -20.45 -11.55
C GLU A 129 -0.26 -19.62 -12.39
N ALA A 130 -0.61 -19.34 -13.65
CA ALA A 130 0.20 -18.47 -14.51
C ALA A 130 0.23 -17.04 -13.96
N VAL A 131 -0.94 -16.46 -13.64
CA VAL A 131 -1.00 -15.10 -13.11
C VAL A 131 -0.32 -14.99 -11.73
N ARG A 132 -0.48 -15.98 -10.85
CA ARG A 132 0.21 -16.03 -9.55
C ARG A 132 1.73 -15.96 -9.74
N ALA A 133 2.28 -16.78 -10.63
CA ALA A 133 3.72 -16.80 -10.89
C ALA A 133 4.24 -15.44 -11.43
N ARG A 134 3.45 -14.75 -12.26
CA ARG A 134 3.83 -13.43 -12.79
C ARG A 134 3.75 -12.34 -11.71
N VAL A 135 2.63 -12.26 -10.99
CA VAL A 135 2.45 -11.26 -9.92
C VAL A 135 3.54 -11.41 -8.86
N LEU A 136 3.83 -12.63 -8.39
CA LEU A 136 4.90 -12.85 -7.42
C LEU A 136 6.28 -12.44 -7.96
N SER A 137 6.55 -12.70 -9.24
CA SER A 137 7.79 -12.28 -9.89
C SER A 137 7.94 -10.76 -9.96
N TRP A 138 6.86 -10.03 -10.28
CA TRP A 138 6.89 -8.56 -10.37
C TRP A 138 7.02 -7.92 -8.97
N TYR A 139 6.43 -8.55 -7.97
CA TYR A 139 6.44 -8.06 -6.59
C TYR A 139 7.65 -8.52 -5.76
N ALA A 140 8.49 -9.42 -6.27
CA ALA A 140 9.57 -10.04 -5.50
C ALA A 140 10.45 -9.02 -4.72
N PRO A 141 10.95 -7.93 -5.33
CA PRO A 141 11.77 -6.96 -4.58
C PRO A 141 11.00 -6.28 -3.44
N ARG A 142 9.70 -6.00 -3.65
CA ARG A 142 8.82 -5.34 -2.68
C ARG A 142 8.41 -6.28 -1.55
N LEU A 143 8.19 -7.55 -1.84
CA LEU A 143 7.91 -8.58 -0.84
C LEU A 143 9.13 -8.90 0.00
N GLU A 144 10.33 -8.90 -0.60
CA GLU A 144 11.59 -9.14 0.10
C GLU A 144 11.93 -8.04 1.10
N SER A 145 11.70 -6.78 0.72
CA SER A 145 11.90 -5.59 1.56
C SER A 145 10.78 -5.33 2.57
N THR A 146 9.67 -6.06 2.52
CA THR A 146 8.56 -5.86 3.45
C THR A 146 8.88 -6.42 4.84
N SER A 147 8.69 -5.59 5.87
CA SER A 147 8.81 -5.97 7.27
C SER A 147 7.49 -5.74 8.03
N LEU A 148 7.25 -6.55 9.08
CA LEU A 148 6.12 -6.32 10.00
C LEU A 148 6.30 -5.03 10.83
N GLN A 149 7.53 -4.53 10.99
CA GLN A 149 7.78 -3.28 11.69
C GLN A 149 7.13 -2.07 10.98
N ASP A 150 7.04 -2.13 9.64
CA ASP A 150 6.39 -1.09 8.83
C ASP A 150 4.87 -1.00 9.03
N THR A 151 4.29 -1.97 9.75
CA THR A 151 2.83 -2.08 9.95
C THR A 151 2.36 -1.47 11.25
N GLN A 152 3.26 -0.90 12.06
CA GLN A 152 2.83 -0.21 13.27
C GLN A 152 1.91 0.94 12.85
N LYS A 153 0.64 0.87 13.27
CA LYS A 153 -0.27 2.00 13.16
C LYS A 153 0.40 3.19 13.84
N ASP A 154 0.19 4.39 13.31
CA ASP A 154 0.82 5.55 13.92
C ASP A 154 0.38 5.67 15.39
N PRO A 155 1.28 6.11 16.29
CA PRO A 155 1.03 6.05 17.72
C PRO A 155 -0.26 6.77 18.14
N LYS A 156 -0.70 7.80 17.42
CA LYS A 156 -1.97 8.49 17.71
C LYS A 156 -3.17 7.58 17.50
N THR A 157 -3.23 6.87 16.36
CA THR A 157 -4.33 5.92 16.10
C THR A 157 -4.30 4.76 17.07
N ARG A 158 -3.11 4.23 17.42
CA ARG A 158 -2.97 3.18 18.45
C ARG A 158 -3.51 3.64 19.79
N LEU A 159 -3.13 4.84 20.23
CA LEU A 159 -3.60 5.42 21.49
C LEU A 159 -5.11 5.63 21.47
N GLN A 160 -5.65 6.17 20.38
CA GLN A 160 -7.09 6.37 20.20
C GLN A 160 -7.86 5.05 20.33
N GLU A 161 -7.44 4.00 19.62
CA GLU A 161 -8.07 2.67 19.68
C GLU A 161 -7.95 2.06 21.09
N PHE A 162 -6.80 2.23 21.74
CA PHE A 162 -6.58 1.76 23.12
C PHE A 162 -7.56 2.40 24.11
N LEU A 163 -7.76 3.72 24.05
CA LEU A 163 -8.70 4.43 24.93
C LEU A 163 -10.15 4.08 24.61
N GLN A 164 -10.52 4.05 23.32
CA GLN A 164 -11.87 3.69 22.89
C GLN A 164 -12.27 2.27 23.31
N SER A 165 -11.36 1.30 23.20
CA SER A 165 -11.59 -0.08 23.65
C SER A 165 -11.90 -0.21 25.15
N ARG A 166 -11.54 0.82 25.94
CA ARG A 166 -11.75 0.91 27.39
C ARG A 166 -12.82 1.92 27.78
N GLN A 167 -13.54 2.48 26.80
CA GLN A 167 -14.56 3.52 27.00
C GLN A 167 -14.01 4.78 27.71
N VAL A 168 -12.72 5.05 27.54
CA VAL A 168 -12.06 6.26 28.04
C VAL A 168 -12.13 7.35 26.98
N PRO A 169 -12.30 8.63 27.37
CA PRO A 169 -12.22 9.76 26.44
C PRO A 169 -10.94 9.77 25.59
N LEU A 170 -11.04 10.31 24.38
CA LEU A 170 -9.92 10.41 23.43
C LEU A 170 -8.80 11.30 23.97
N PRO A 171 -7.53 11.09 23.53
CA PRO A 171 -6.41 11.90 24.01
C PRO A 171 -6.55 13.35 23.51
N ARG A 172 -6.25 14.32 24.38
CA ARG A 172 -6.15 15.73 24.00
C ARG A 172 -4.70 16.10 23.73
N TYR A 173 -4.45 16.84 22.65
CA TYR A 173 -3.11 17.30 22.29
C TYR A 173 -3.05 18.82 22.33
N GLU A 174 -2.04 19.37 23.00
CA GLU A 174 -1.82 20.80 23.14
C GLU A 174 -0.40 21.16 22.70
N VAL A 175 -0.26 22.16 21.83
CA VAL A 175 1.07 22.67 21.45
C VAL A 175 1.51 23.63 22.55
N VAL A 176 2.54 23.25 23.29
CA VAL A 176 3.05 24.05 24.41
C VAL A 176 4.23 24.93 24.03
N ASN A 177 4.93 24.59 22.94
CA ASN A 177 6.04 25.39 22.46
C ASN A 177 6.24 25.26 20.94
N VAL A 178 6.72 26.34 20.32
CA VAL A 178 7.17 26.38 18.93
C VAL A 178 8.44 27.24 18.87
N GLU A 179 9.56 26.61 18.52
CA GLU A 179 10.87 27.26 18.48
C GLU A 179 11.54 27.10 17.12
N GLY A 180 12.49 27.97 16.79
CA GLY A 180 13.25 27.94 15.54
C GLY A 180 12.66 28.81 14.42
N GLU A 181 13.45 29.00 13.36
CA GLU A 181 13.03 29.77 12.19
C GLU A 181 11.96 29.04 11.38
N ALA A 182 11.19 29.76 10.57
CA ALA A 182 10.03 29.21 9.84
C ALA A 182 10.34 27.96 8.99
N HIS A 183 11.59 27.80 8.51
CA HIS A 183 12.05 26.67 7.71
C HIS A 183 12.71 25.54 8.54
N ALA A 184 12.84 25.72 9.86
CA ALA A 184 13.48 24.83 10.81
C ALA A 184 12.76 24.87 12.17
N GLN A 185 11.42 24.89 12.17
CA GLN A 185 10.63 24.95 13.39
C GLN A 185 10.60 23.60 14.10
N THR A 186 10.71 23.62 15.42
CA THR A 186 10.50 22.49 16.31
C THR A 186 9.24 22.76 17.14
N PHE A 187 8.32 21.80 17.10
CA PHE A 187 7.06 21.84 17.84
C PHE A 187 7.18 20.94 19.06
N THR A 188 6.81 21.43 20.25
CA THR A 188 6.63 20.62 21.46
C THR A 188 5.14 20.49 21.75
N VAL A 189 4.68 19.25 21.90
CA VAL A 189 3.26 18.92 22.11
C VAL A 189 3.11 18.07 23.35
N GLU A 190 2.15 18.43 24.21
CA GLU A 190 1.68 17.61 25.31
C GLU A 190 0.50 16.74 24.88
N CYS A 191 0.49 15.49 25.34
CA CYS A 191 -0.62 14.55 25.21
C CYS A 191 -1.22 14.28 26.59
N HIS A 192 -2.49 14.63 26.75
CA HIS A 192 -3.27 14.41 27.95
C HIS A 192 -4.20 13.21 27.76
N VAL A 193 -4.07 12.24 28.65
CA VAL A 193 -4.90 11.04 28.71
C VAL A 193 -5.42 10.91 30.13
N GLU A 194 -6.74 10.74 30.30
CA GLU A 194 -7.37 10.68 31.62
C GLU A 194 -6.86 9.52 32.49
N MET A 195 -6.46 8.41 31.88
CA MET A 195 -5.86 7.26 32.58
C MET A 195 -4.42 7.50 33.07
N LEU A 196 -3.76 8.60 32.69
CA LEU A 196 -2.40 8.91 33.12
C LEU A 196 -2.43 10.12 34.05
N GLU A 197 -1.78 10.01 35.20
CA GLU A 197 -1.62 11.15 36.14
C GLU A 197 -0.70 12.23 35.56
N GLN A 198 0.26 11.83 34.72
CA GLN A 198 1.21 12.72 34.06
C GLN A 198 0.94 12.75 32.55
N HIS A 199 0.92 13.96 31.98
CA HIS A 199 0.90 14.13 30.54
C HIS A 199 2.26 13.74 29.95
N THR A 200 2.26 13.34 28.68
CA THR A 200 3.49 12.98 27.97
C THR A 200 3.80 14.01 26.90
N THR A 201 5.08 14.37 26.75
CA THR A 201 5.53 15.37 25.78
C THR A 201 6.19 14.72 24.57
N GLY A 202 6.00 15.30 23.38
CA GLY A 202 6.67 14.89 22.15
C GLY A 202 7.17 16.09 21.37
N GLU A 203 8.27 15.92 20.65
CA GLU A 203 8.90 17.00 19.87
C GLU A 203 9.04 16.59 18.40
N GLY A 204 8.97 17.55 17.49
CA GLY A 204 9.24 17.25 16.09
C GLY A 204 9.16 18.43 15.15
N ALA A 205 9.68 18.23 13.93
CA ALA A 205 9.70 19.25 12.87
C ALA A 205 8.31 19.62 12.32
N SER A 206 7.25 18.96 12.79
CA SER A 206 5.87 19.35 12.54
C SER A 206 5.01 18.98 13.73
N ARG A 207 3.90 19.72 13.92
CA ARG A 207 2.88 19.40 14.94
C ARG A 207 2.46 17.92 14.91
N ARG A 208 2.25 17.35 13.72
CA ARG A 208 1.86 15.93 13.57
C ARG A 208 2.92 14.98 14.14
N HIS A 209 4.19 15.27 13.90
CA HIS A 209 5.30 14.43 14.37
C HIS A 209 5.45 14.51 15.89
N ALA A 210 5.35 15.72 16.45
CA ALA A 210 5.35 15.95 17.89
C ALA A 210 4.18 15.24 18.60
N GLU A 211 2.96 15.32 18.03
CA GLU A 211 1.79 14.59 18.53
C GLU A 211 1.99 13.06 18.52
N GLN A 212 2.62 12.52 17.47
CA GLN A 212 2.91 11.08 17.37
C GLN A 212 3.93 10.63 18.43
N GLN A 213 5.00 11.39 18.67
CA GLN A 213 5.95 11.08 19.73
C GLN A 213 5.31 11.14 21.13
N ALA A 214 4.48 12.15 21.38
CA ALA A 214 3.76 12.26 22.66
C ALA A 214 2.84 11.05 22.86
N ALA A 215 2.09 10.65 21.83
CA ALA A 215 1.21 9.49 21.86
C ALA A 215 1.96 8.16 22.08
N GLU A 216 3.16 8.01 21.52
CA GLU A 216 4.01 6.83 21.71
C GLU A 216 4.46 6.68 23.16
N LYS A 217 4.87 7.78 23.79
CA LYS A 217 5.21 7.80 25.22
C LYS A 217 3.99 7.48 26.09
N ALA A 218 2.82 8.03 25.78
CA ALA A 218 1.58 7.72 26.50
C ALA A 218 1.23 6.22 26.39
N LEU A 219 1.33 5.64 25.19
CA LEU A 219 1.14 4.21 24.99
C LEU A 219 2.12 3.35 25.79
N ALA A 220 3.40 3.74 25.84
CA ALA A 220 4.41 3.00 26.61
C ALA A 220 4.10 2.97 28.12
N LEU A 221 3.49 4.04 28.67
CA LEU A 221 3.04 4.08 30.06
C LEU A 221 1.76 3.25 30.30
N LEU A 222 0.87 3.18 29.29
CA LEU A 222 -0.41 2.47 29.36
C LEU A 222 -0.31 0.97 29.04
N GLU A 223 0.67 0.56 28.24
CA GLU A 223 1.01 -0.82 27.88
C GLU A 223 2.32 -1.22 28.57
N PRO A 224 2.36 -1.41 29.91
CA PRO A 224 3.58 -1.89 30.55
C PRO A 224 3.94 -3.24 29.92
N VAL A 225 5.21 -3.34 29.49
CA VAL A 225 5.79 -4.55 28.90
C VAL A 225 5.34 -5.74 29.72
N ARG A 226 4.50 -6.61 29.13
CA ARG A 226 4.30 -7.95 29.67
C ARG A 226 5.66 -8.61 29.61
N ALA A 227 6.38 -8.61 30.73
CA ALA A 227 7.52 -9.49 30.91
C ALA A 227 7.02 -10.90 30.55
N ASN A 228 7.64 -11.49 29.53
CA ASN A 228 7.50 -12.92 29.26
C ASN A 228 7.79 -13.64 30.58
N ALA A 229 6.74 -14.12 31.25
CA ALA A 229 6.91 -15.10 32.30
C ALA A 229 7.38 -16.38 31.60
N PRO A 230 8.61 -16.89 31.84
CA PRO A 230 8.92 -18.24 31.46
C PRO A 230 7.96 -19.13 32.23
N GLY A 231 7.14 -19.89 31.51
CA GLY A 231 6.20 -20.84 32.08
C GLY A 231 6.97 -21.92 32.84
N ALA A 232 7.24 -21.67 34.11
CA ALA A 232 7.46 -22.71 35.09
C ALA A 232 6.08 -23.15 35.56
N ARG A 233 5.67 -24.35 35.17
CA ARG A 233 4.75 -25.17 35.98
C ARG A 233 5.15 -26.64 35.90
N PRO A 234 4.85 -27.37 36.99
CA PRO A 234 5.60 -28.52 37.49
C PRO A 234 5.35 -29.82 36.71
#